data_AF-A0AAE1D515-F1
#
_entry.id   AF-A0AAE1D515-F1
#
_cell.length_a   1.000
_cell.length_b   1.000
_cell.length_c   1.000
_cell.angle_alpha   90.00
_cell.angle_beta   90.00
_cell.angle_gamma   90.00
#
_symmetry.space_group_name_H-M   'P 1'
#
loop_
_entity.id
_entity.type
_entity.pdbx_description
1 polymer ?
#
loop_
_entity_poly.entity_id
_entity_poly.type
_entity_poly.pdbx_seq_one_letter_code
_entity_poly.pdbx_strand_id
1 'polypeptide(L)'
;MNNSEDISLDSCDAQDNLGYLIAVLKPYIEERVTIPLLIPQMPCMRDLYHRIFEIKNDRKQAADIFFKYLKETNEPGKYQQLLSALEEQGYSLVVDVIKDGNLSSSDEDNRRLIELFIKRLAETITPDAMAEELLQRQIIAADEAEKIRKISKNESLLDAALYLLNRIHCRKNTWYTEFLEVLWDMNHCDLVKDIDSKFYTKKRQESSEDSMYSGEPSIEHTHLVSDTERPLPSFHQGAASSGLLSSSGWLNAPPLSERNCSEGSSRSEHFQSAPEHSLMQEILTQLTKLSHQMMLQTDSIAQVSDRVLILEKKVDQILEKL
;
A
#
# COMPACT_ATOMS: atom_id res chain seq x y z
N MET A 1 -47.72 16.72 0.83
CA MET A 1 -47.50 15.74 -0.26
C MET A 1 -46.01 15.77 -0.54
N ASN A 2 -45.26 14.91 0.12
CA ASN A 2 -43.81 14.81 -0.07
C ASN A 2 -43.60 13.92 -1.28
N ASN A 3 -43.10 14.51 -2.37
CA ASN A 3 -42.62 13.78 -3.52
C ASN A 3 -41.37 13.01 -3.06
N SER A 4 -41.56 11.74 -2.74
CA SER A 4 -40.47 10.77 -2.66
C SER A 4 -40.05 10.55 -4.10
N GLU A 5 -39.03 11.29 -4.55
CA GLU A 5 -38.36 11.02 -5.81
C GLU A 5 -37.68 9.66 -5.66
N ASP A 6 -38.38 8.62 -6.11
CA ASP A 6 -37.78 7.32 -6.39
C ASP A 6 -36.75 7.54 -7.50
N ILE A 7 -35.51 7.78 -7.09
CA ILE A 7 -34.34 7.71 -7.94
C ILE A 7 -34.21 6.24 -8.33
N SER A 8 -34.90 5.88 -9.41
CA SER A 8 -34.71 4.61 -10.12
C SER A 8 -33.34 4.65 -10.79
N LEU A 9 -32.28 4.42 -10.00
CA LEU A 9 -30.97 4.05 -10.51
C LEU A 9 -31.16 2.79 -11.35
N ASP A 10 -30.89 2.91 -12.65
CA ASP A 10 -30.93 1.80 -13.61
C ASP A 10 -30.10 0.64 -13.05
N SER A 11 -30.76 -0.44 -12.65
CA SER A 11 -30.22 -1.40 -11.67
C SER A 11 -29.05 -2.24 -12.21
N CYS A 12 -28.79 -2.17 -13.52
CA CYS A 12 -27.76 -2.95 -14.18
C CYS A 12 -26.35 -2.39 -13.89
N ASP A 13 -26.16 -1.07 -13.96
CA ASP A 13 -24.84 -0.45 -13.79
C ASP A 13 -24.35 -0.49 -12.34
N ALA A 14 -25.27 -0.42 -11.38
CA ALA A 14 -24.95 -0.50 -9.96
C ALA A 14 -24.40 -1.88 -9.55
N GLN A 15 -24.92 -2.95 -10.18
CA GLN A 15 -24.49 -4.32 -9.90
C GLN A 15 -23.08 -4.60 -10.43
N ASP A 16 -22.74 -4.05 -11.59
CA ASP A 16 -21.42 -4.20 -12.20
C ASP A 16 -20.36 -3.42 -11.41
N ASN A 17 -20.69 -2.22 -10.92
CA ASN A 17 -19.80 -1.45 -10.04
C ASN A 17 -19.54 -2.18 -8.72
N LEU A 18 -20.57 -2.79 -8.14
CA LEU A 18 -20.47 -3.59 -6.91
C LEU A 18 -19.59 -4.83 -7.13
N GLY A 19 -19.75 -5.51 -8.27
CA GLY A 19 -18.88 -6.61 -8.68
C GLY A 19 -17.41 -6.21 -8.82
N TYR A 20 -17.13 -5.02 -9.39
CA TYR A 20 -15.78 -4.47 -9.49
C TYR A 20 -15.17 -4.18 -8.12
N LEU A 21 -15.87 -3.46 -7.25
CA LEU A 21 -15.39 -3.13 -5.91
C LEU A 21 -15.10 -4.37 -5.06
N ILE A 22 -15.95 -5.39 -5.17
CA ILE A 22 -15.72 -6.68 -4.52
C ILE A 22 -14.48 -7.37 -5.08
N ALA A 23 -14.23 -7.28 -6.40
CA ALA A 23 -13.02 -7.84 -7.00
C ALA A 23 -11.75 -7.12 -6.53
N VAL A 24 -11.81 -5.79 -6.35
CA VAL A 24 -10.73 -4.97 -5.82
C VAL A 24 -10.43 -5.30 -4.35
N LEU A 25 -11.47 -5.48 -3.53
CA LEU A 25 -11.35 -5.79 -2.10
C LEU A 25 -11.20 -7.29 -1.81
N LYS A 26 -11.27 -8.15 -2.82
CA LYS A 26 -11.12 -9.60 -2.71
C LYS A 26 -9.87 -10.00 -1.90
N PRO A 27 -8.66 -9.45 -2.14
CA PRO A 27 -7.47 -9.83 -1.37
C PRO A 27 -7.60 -9.51 0.13
N TYR A 28 -8.27 -8.39 0.47
CA TYR A 28 -8.51 -8.02 1.86
C TYR A 28 -9.50 -8.97 2.53
N ILE A 29 -10.61 -9.29 1.85
CA ILE A 29 -11.63 -10.20 2.36
C ILE A 29 -11.04 -11.61 2.55
N GLU A 30 -10.22 -12.09 1.61
CA GLU A 30 -9.50 -13.36 1.70
C GLU A 30 -8.61 -13.47 2.96
N GLU A 31 -7.93 -12.39 3.32
CA GLU A 31 -6.98 -12.38 4.43
C GLU A 31 -7.67 -12.25 5.79
N ARG A 32 -8.70 -11.40 5.88
CA ARG A 32 -9.27 -10.94 7.15
C ARG A 32 -10.61 -11.55 7.49
N VAL A 33 -11.41 -11.96 6.51
CA VAL A 33 -12.78 -12.40 6.75
C VAL A 33 -12.87 -13.91 6.87
N THR A 34 -13.55 -14.37 7.92
CA THR A 34 -13.81 -15.80 8.12
C THR A 34 -15.05 -16.20 7.33
N ILE A 35 -14.84 -16.60 6.06
CA ILE A 35 -15.92 -16.96 5.11
C ILE A 35 -16.98 -17.91 5.70
N PRO A 36 -16.65 -18.97 6.48
CA PRO A 36 -17.68 -19.82 7.10
C PRO A 36 -18.71 -19.08 7.98
N LEU A 37 -18.34 -17.92 8.54
CA LEU A 37 -19.25 -17.10 9.36
C LEU A 37 -20.20 -16.25 8.52
N LEU A 38 -19.87 -15.97 7.24
CA LEU A 38 -20.74 -15.20 6.34
C LEU A 38 -21.88 -16.03 5.79
N ILE A 39 -21.62 -17.30 5.46
CA ILE A 39 -22.56 -18.17 4.72
C ILE A 39 -23.93 -18.30 5.40
N PRO A 40 -24.05 -18.45 6.74
CA PRO A 40 -25.36 -18.51 7.40
C PRO A 40 -26.25 -17.30 7.14
N GLN A 41 -25.65 -16.12 6.89
CA GLN A 41 -26.35 -14.86 6.61
C GLN A 41 -26.63 -14.65 5.12
N MET A 42 -26.18 -15.56 4.26
CA MET A 42 -26.36 -15.48 2.81
C MET A 42 -27.20 -16.65 2.32
N PRO A 43 -28.55 -16.52 2.27
CA PRO A 43 -29.44 -17.55 1.73
C PRO A 43 -29.02 -18.10 0.37
N CYS A 44 -28.46 -17.27 -0.52
CA CYS A 44 -27.96 -17.70 -1.83
C CYS A 44 -26.73 -18.64 -1.77
N MET A 45 -26.11 -18.83 -0.60
CA MET A 45 -24.87 -19.59 -0.39
C MET A 45 -25.06 -20.91 0.37
N ARG A 46 -26.29 -21.32 0.71
CA ARG A 46 -26.54 -22.50 1.56
C ARG A 46 -25.90 -23.77 1.01
N ASP A 47 -25.96 -23.99 -0.30
CA ASP A 47 -25.39 -25.17 -0.95
C ASP A 47 -23.87 -25.22 -0.86
N LEU A 48 -23.22 -24.08 -0.62
CA LEU A 48 -21.78 -23.96 -0.53
C LEU A 48 -21.24 -24.23 0.88
N TYR A 49 -22.10 -24.21 1.90
CA TYR A 49 -21.69 -24.30 3.30
C TYR A 49 -20.86 -25.54 3.61
N HIS A 50 -21.36 -26.72 3.25
CA HIS A 50 -20.66 -27.98 3.52
C HIS A 50 -19.30 -28.05 2.80
N ARG A 51 -19.27 -27.59 1.55
CA ARG A 51 -18.04 -27.57 0.75
C ARG A 51 -16.97 -26.65 1.33
N ILE A 52 -17.35 -25.47 1.81
CA ILE A 52 -16.41 -24.54 2.45
C ILE A 52 -15.97 -25.06 3.82
N PHE A 53 -16.86 -25.69 4.58
CA PHE A 53 -16.54 -26.24 5.90
C PHE A 53 -15.56 -27.43 5.83
N GLU A 54 -15.58 -28.21 4.75
CA GLU A 54 -14.63 -29.30 4.51
C GLU A 54 -13.19 -28.82 4.27
N ILE A 55 -13.02 -27.55 3.87
CA ILE A 55 -11.71 -26.92 3.65
C ILE A 55 -11.16 -26.45 5.00
N LYS A 56 -10.75 -27.42 5.83
CA LYS A 56 -10.51 -27.19 7.26
C LYS A 56 -9.38 -26.22 7.59
N ASN A 57 -8.50 -25.82 6.66
CA ASN A 57 -7.37 -24.94 6.95
C ASN A 57 -6.89 -24.05 5.78
N ASP A 58 -7.55 -24.07 4.62
CA ASP A 58 -7.14 -23.25 3.48
C ASP A 58 -8.09 -22.09 3.28
N ARG A 59 -7.81 -20.98 3.98
CA ARG A 59 -8.60 -19.74 3.91
C ARG A 59 -8.67 -19.19 2.48
N LYS A 60 -7.57 -19.28 1.74
CA LYS A 60 -7.48 -18.77 0.38
C LYS A 60 -8.35 -19.59 -0.55
N GLN A 61 -8.24 -20.92 -0.49
CA GLN A 61 -9.08 -21.82 -1.29
C GLN A 61 -10.57 -21.67 -0.96
N ALA A 62 -10.92 -21.53 0.33
CA ALA A 62 -12.29 -21.30 0.76
C ALA A 62 -12.86 -19.99 0.18
N ALA A 63 -12.10 -18.90 0.24
CA ALA A 63 -12.49 -17.62 -0.33
C ALA A 63 -12.56 -17.65 -1.86
N ASP A 64 -11.63 -18.33 -2.55
CA ASP A 64 -11.68 -18.50 -4.00
C ASP A 64 -12.96 -19.23 -4.44
N ILE A 65 -13.33 -20.31 -3.75
CA ILE A 65 -14.57 -21.06 -4.01
C ILE A 65 -15.79 -20.19 -3.74
N PHE A 66 -15.78 -19.44 -2.63
CA PHE A 66 -16.84 -18.50 -2.26
C PHE A 66 -17.07 -17.43 -3.33
N PHE A 67 -16.02 -16.71 -3.73
CA PHE A 67 -16.13 -15.66 -4.73
C PHE A 67 -16.47 -16.18 -6.12
N LYS A 68 -15.96 -17.36 -6.49
CA LYS A 68 -16.33 -18.02 -7.74
C LYS A 68 -17.83 -18.31 -7.77
N TYR A 69 -18.37 -18.92 -6.72
CA TYR A 69 -19.80 -19.22 -6.62
C TYR A 69 -20.65 -17.93 -6.58
N LEU A 70 -20.20 -16.91 -5.83
CA LEU A 70 -20.87 -15.61 -5.79
C LEU A 70 -20.96 -14.96 -7.17
N LYS A 71 -19.91 -15.09 -7.99
CA LYS A 71 -19.90 -14.59 -9.36
C LYS A 71 -20.85 -15.38 -10.26
N GLU A 72 -20.85 -16.71 -10.15
CA GLU A 72 -21.62 -17.62 -11.02
C GLU A 72 -23.12 -17.68 -10.70
N THR A 73 -23.53 -17.42 -9.45
CA THR A 73 -24.94 -17.46 -9.07
C THR A 73 -25.72 -16.27 -9.64
N ASN A 74 -26.93 -16.51 -10.16
CA ASN A 74 -27.80 -15.47 -10.71
C ASN A 74 -28.86 -14.99 -9.71
N GLU A 75 -28.68 -15.30 -8.43
CA GLU A 75 -29.61 -14.89 -7.37
C GLU A 75 -29.67 -13.35 -7.23
N PRO A 76 -30.87 -12.74 -7.30
CA PRO A 76 -31.02 -11.30 -7.14
C PRO A 76 -30.63 -10.88 -5.72
N GLY A 77 -29.90 -9.76 -5.61
CA GLY A 77 -29.46 -9.23 -4.32
C GLY A 77 -28.32 -10.03 -3.64
N LYS A 78 -27.66 -10.97 -4.33
CA LYS A 78 -26.53 -11.74 -3.78
C LYS A 78 -25.42 -10.88 -3.15
N TYR A 79 -25.11 -9.74 -3.76
CA TYR A 79 -24.10 -8.81 -3.23
C TYR A 79 -24.63 -8.02 -2.03
N GLN A 80 -25.92 -7.69 -2.01
CA GLN A 80 -26.54 -7.07 -0.84
C GLN A 80 -26.50 -8.03 0.36
N GLN A 81 -26.76 -9.33 0.13
CA GLN A 81 -26.61 -10.36 1.17
C GLN A 81 -25.16 -10.44 1.68
N LEU A 82 -24.16 -10.34 0.79
CA LEU A 82 -22.75 -10.28 1.21
C LEU A 82 -22.47 -9.05 2.08
N LEU A 83 -22.94 -7.87 1.67
CA LEU A 83 -22.73 -6.64 2.43
C LEU A 83 -23.38 -6.71 3.81
N SER A 84 -24.63 -7.19 3.89
CA SER A 84 -25.30 -7.40 5.17
C SER A 84 -24.54 -8.40 6.05
N ALA A 85 -24.07 -9.51 5.47
CA ALA A 85 -23.28 -10.49 6.21
C ALA A 85 -21.95 -9.92 6.74
N LEU A 86 -21.25 -9.11 5.93
CA LEU A 86 -20.01 -8.43 6.33
C LEU A 86 -20.28 -7.43 7.46
N GLU A 87 -21.36 -6.66 7.35
CA GLU A 87 -21.78 -5.66 8.35
C GLU A 87 -22.08 -6.33 9.70
N GLU A 88 -22.84 -7.44 9.69
CA GLU A 88 -23.15 -8.22 10.90
C GLU A 88 -21.93 -8.86 11.55
N GLN A 89 -20.87 -9.16 10.79
CA GLN A 89 -19.60 -9.68 11.31
C GLN A 89 -18.63 -8.57 11.75
N GLY A 90 -19.07 -7.30 11.74
CA GLY A 90 -18.26 -6.17 12.20
C GLY A 90 -17.31 -5.60 11.16
N TYR A 91 -17.47 -5.94 9.87
CA TYR A 91 -16.68 -5.38 8.77
C TYR A 91 -17.36 -4.15 8.14
N SER A 92 -17.96 -3.28 8.96
CA SER A 92 -18.70 -2.10 8.50
C SER A 92 -17.88 -1.21 7.58
N LEU A 93 -16.59 -1.01 7.88
CA LEU A 93 -15.67 -0.23 7.05
C LEU A 93 -15.61 -0.73 5.59
N VAL A 94 -15.52 -2.04 5.39
CA VAL A 94 -15.48 -2.63 4.05
C VAL A 94 -16.80 -2.38 3.32
N VAL A 95 -17.90 -2.49 4.06
CA VAL A 95 -19.24 -2.26 3.55
C VAL A 95 -19.43 -0.79 3.15
N ASP A 96 -18.94 0.15 3.96
CA ASP A 96 -19.01 1.59 3.69
C ASP A 96 -18.22 1.96 2.42
N VAL A 97 -17.00 1.42 2.29
CA VAL A 97 -16.17 1.59 1.07
C VAL A 97 -16.90 1.06 -0.16
N ILE A 98 -17.57 -0.09 -0.05
CA ILE A 98 -18.29 -0.68 -1.17
C ILE A 98 -19.57 0.08 -1.52
N LYS A 99 -20.36 0.49 -0.52
CA LYS A 99 -21.66 1.15 -0.74
C LYS A 99 -21.49 2.58 -1.25
N ASP A 100 -20.70 3.37 -0.55
CA ASP A 100 -20.69 4.82 -0.74
C ASP A 100 -19.48 5.29 -1.54
N GLY A 101 -18.48 4.42 -1.75
CA GLY A 101 -17.16 4.82 -2.22
C GLY A 101 -16.56 5.94 -1.36
N ASN A 102 -17.04 6.07 -0.11
CA ASN A 102 -16.76 7.14 0.80
C ASN A 102 -16.57 6.51 2.18
N LEU A 103 -15.44 6.81 2.77
CA LEU A 103 -15.32 6.79 4.21
C LEU A 103 -15.52 8.22 4.73
N SER A 104 -15.95 8.37 5.97
CA SER A 104 -16.22 9.70 6.53
C SER A 104 -14.98 10.58 6.44
N SER A 105 -15.14 11.91 6.43
CA SER A 105 -14.04 12.87 6.32
C SER A 105 -13.09 12.90 7.53
N SER A 106 -13.14 11.88 8.40
CA SER A 106 -12.26 11.78 9.55
C SER A 106 -10.92 11.19 9.15
N ASP A 107 -9.84 11.69 9.77
CA ASP A 107 -8.49 11.19 9.54
C ASP A 107 -8.34 9.70 9.86
N GLU A 108 -9.09 9.20 10.85
CA GLU A 108 -9.06 7.79 11.24
C GLU A 108 -9.70 6.90 10.17
N ASP A 109 -10.81 7.34 9.56
CA ASP A 109 -11.43 6.57 8.48
C ASP A 109 -10.55 6.57 7.22
N ASN A 110 -9.93 7.70 6.88
CA ASN A 110 -8.94 7.79 5.82
C ASN A 110 -7.73 6.87 6.08
N ARG A 111 -7.27 6.76 7.34
CA ARG A 111 -6.19 5.84 7.70
C ARG A 111 -6.60 4.40 7.48
N ARG A 112 -7.78 4.02 7.98
CA ARG A 112 -8.34 2.69 7.80
C ARG A 112 -8.55 2.35 6.33
N LEU A 113 -8.93 3.33 5.50
CA LEU A 113 -9.00 3.16 4.05
C LEU A 113 -7.65 2.76 3.46
N ILE A 114 -6.60 3.51 3.78
CA ILE A 114 -5.24 3.18 3.32
C ILE A 114 -4.80 1.80 3.85
N GLU A 115 -5.16 1.44 5.07
CA GLU A 115 -4.91 0.10 5.64
C GLU A 115 -5.56 -1.02 4.81
N LEU A 116 -6.75 -0.81 4.24
CA LEU A 116 -7.40 -1.79 3.34
C LEU A 116 -6.57 -2.06 2.07
N PHE A 117 -5.88 -1.04 1.57
CA PHE A 117 -5.10 -1.10 0.33
C PHE A 117 -3.59 -1.24 0.57
N ILE A 118 -3.16 -1.36 1.83
CA ILE A 118 -1.75 -1.20 2.22
C ILE A 118 -0.81 -2.16 1.47
N LYS A 119 -1.24 -3.40 1.27
CA LYS A 119 -0.45 -4.40 0.54
C LYS A 119 -0.24 -4.00 -0.91
N ARG A 120 -1.33 -3.66 -1.60
CA ARG A 120 -1.29 -3.26 -3.01
C ARG A 120 -0.51 -1.96 -3.20
N LEU A 121 -0.70 -0.99 -2.29
CA LEU A 121 0.09 0.24 -2.24
C LEU A 121 1.58 -0.10 -2.10
N ALA A 122 1.94 -0.93 -1.14
CA ALA A 122 3.33 -1.28 -0.87
C ALA A 122 4.02 -2.05 -2.01
N GLU A 123 3.26 -2.83 -2.78
CA GLU A 123 3.74 -3.53 -3.97
C GLU A 123 3.86 -2.63 -5.21
N THR A 124 3.14 -1.50 -5.25
CA THR A 124 3.04 -0.64 -6.44
C THR A 124 3.97 0.58 -6.36
N ILE A 125 4.09 1.20 -5.18
CA ILE A 125 4.83 2.46 -5.03
C ILE A 125 6.34 2.22 -4.97
N THR A 126 7.12 3.20 -5.42
CA THR A 126 8.57 3.26 -5.16
C THR A 126 8.81 4.11 -3.92
N PRO A 127 9.19 3.54 -2.75
CA PRO A 127 9.20 4.25 -1.48
C PRO A 127 10.11 5.48 -1.47
N ASP A 128 11.27 5.39 -2.11
CA ASP A 128 12.25 6.49 -2.14
C ASP A 128 11.74 7.69 -2.94
N ALA A 129 11.15 7.44 -4.11
CA ALA A 129 10.57 8.49 -4.94
C ALA A 129 9.33 9.10 -4.28
N MET A 130 8.45 8.26 -3.74
CA MET A 130 7.26 8.69 -3.00
C MET A 130 7.65 9.54 -1.78
N ALA A 131 8.67 9.14 -1.01
CA ALA A 131 9.13 9.89 0.14
C ALA A 131 9.66 11.28 -0.25
N GLU A 132 10.32 11.41 -1.39
CA GLU A 132 10.80 12.71 -1.89
C GLU A 132 9.63 13.64 -2.24
N GLU A 133 8.62 13.14 -2.97
CA GLU A 133 7.41 13.92 -3.30
C GLU A 133 6.61 14.33 -2.05
N LEU A 134 6.45 13.41 -1.10
CA LEU A 134 5.79 13.68 0.17
C LEU A 134 6.56 14.67 1.03
N LEU A 135 7.90 14.67 0.97
CA LEU A 135 8.75 15.64 1.65
C LEU A 135 8.59 17.04 1.04
N GLN A 136 8.55 17.15 -0.30
CA GLN A 136 8.34 18.43 -0.99
C GLN A 136 7.01 19.08 -0.61
N ARG A 137 5.96 18.27 -0.42
CA ARG A 137 4.63 18.72 0.05
C ARG A 137 4.51 18.89 1.57
N GLN A 138 5.59 18.63 2.31
CA GLN A 138 5.68 18.71 3.77
C GLN A 138 4.71 17.78 4.51
N ILE A 139 4.40 16.63 3.90
CA ILE A 139 3.54 15.60 4.50
C ILE A 139 4.38 14.74 5.47
N ILE A 140 5.64 14.48 5.12
CA ILE A 140 6.61 13.78 5.98
C ILE A 140 7.81 14.67 6.31
N ALA A 141 8.56 14.28 7.34
CA ALA A 141 9.80 14.94 7.73
C ALA A 141 11.00 14.58 6.85
N ALA A 142 12.02 15.43 6.86
CA ALA A 142 13.32 15.12 6.25
C ALA A 142 14.00 13.89 6.89
N ASP A 143 13.91 13.73 8.21
CA ASP A 143 14.46 12.56 8.92
C ASP A 143 13.67 11.27 8.62
N GLU A 144 12.36 11.39 8.40
CA GLU A 144 11.51 10.27 7.97
C GLU A 144 11.84 9.84 6.55
N ALA A 145 11.98 10.79 5.62
CA ALA A 145 12.37 10.53 4.23
C ALA A 145 13.76 9.88 4.16
N GLU A 146 14.75 10.38 4.92
CA GLU A 146 16.08 9.77 4.97
C GLU A 146 16.05 8.35 5.55
N LYS A 147 15.22 8.12 6.57
CA LYS A 147 15.05 6.79 7.13
C LYS A 147 14.42 5.82 6.12
N ILE A 148 13.43 6.26 5.35
CA ILE A 148 12.82 5.45 4.27
C ILE A 148 13.89 5.07 3.25
N ARG A 149 14.69 6.04 2.77
CA ARG A 149 15.82 5.77 1.86
C ARG A 149 16.82 4.78 2.43
N LYS A 150 17.08 4.85 3.73
CA LYS A 150 17.97 3.91 4.41
C LYS A 150 17.38 2.50 4.44
N ILE A 151 16.09 2.34 4.73
CA ILE A 151 15.42 1.04 4.73
C ILE A 151 15.42 0.46 3.30
N SER A 152 15.05 1.23 2.30
CA SER A 152 15.04 0.80 0.89
C SER A 152 16.40 0.29 0.40
N LYS A 153 17.50 0.89 0.87
CA LYS A 153 18.87 0.51 0.48
C LYS A 153 19.40 -0.72 1.22
N ASN A 154 19.00 -0.93 2.47
CA ASN A 154 19.63 -1.93 3.35
C ASN A 154 18.75 -3.15 3.63
N GLU A 155 17.43 -3.02 3.50
CA GLU A 155 16.43 -4.03 3.86
C GLU A 155 15.62 -4.40 2.62
N SER A 156 14.31 -4.15 2.62
CA SER A 156 13.44 -4.40 1.48
C SER A 156 12.61 -3.18 1.09
N LEU A 157 12.27 -3.07 -0.20
CA LEU A 157 11.35 -2.04 -0.69
C LEU A 157 9.97 -2.16 -0.03
N LEU A 158 9.54 -3.38 0.26
CA LEU A 158 8.26 -3.63 0.93
C LEU A 158 8.27 -3.04 2.36
N ASP A 159 9.33 -3.27 3.13
CA ASP A 159 9.45 -2.74 4.50
C ASP A 159 9.51 -1.21 4.49
N ALA A 160 10.21 -0.62 3.52
CA ALA A 160 10.26 0.82 3.34
C ALA A 160 8.89 1.41 2.99
N ALA A 161 8.13 0.76 2.10
CA ALA A 161 6.78 1.16 1.73
C ALA A 161 5.82 1.08 2.93
N LEU A 162 5.86 -0.03 3.68
CA LEU A 162 5.05 -0.20 4.89
C LEU A 162 5.40 0.83 5.95
N TYR A 163 6.68 1.15 6.13
CA TYR A 163 7.11 2.21 7.04
C TYR A 163 6.53 3.57 6.64
N LEU A 164 6.59 3.92 5.35
CA LEU A 164 6.04 5.16 4.81
C LEU A 164 4.53 5.25 5.04
N LEU A 165 3.78 4.22 4.63
CA LEU A 165 2.32 4.17 4.74
C LEU A 165 1.83 4.22 6.20
N ASN A 166 2.59 3.64 7.13
CA ASN A 166 2.28 3.70 8.56
C ASN A 166 2.58 5.08 9.20
N ARG A 167 3.28 5.99 8.51
CA ARG A 167 3.73 7.28 9.08
C ARG A 167 3.08 8.50 8.45
N ILE A 168 2.55 8.38 7.23
CA ILE A 168 2.02 9.50 6.46
C ILE A 168 0.93 10.32 7.18
N HIS A 169 0.12 9.68 8.02
CA HIS A 169 -0.97 10.33 8.76
C HIS A 169 -0.53 11.15 9.98
N CYS A 170 0.75 11.11 10.39
CA CYS A 170 1.17 11.63 11.69
C CYS A 170 1.34 13.16 11.77
N ARG A 171 1.41 13.88 10.65
CA ARG A 171 1.88 15.29 10.64
C ARG A 171 0.88 16.32 10.16
N LYS A 172 0.10 15.99 9.14
CA LYS A 172 -0.72 16.96 8.42
C LYS A 172 -2.16 16.45 8.35
N ASN A 173 -3.14 17.28 8.67
CA ASN A 173 -4.56 16.92 8.58
C ASN A 173 -5.06 16.78 7.12
N THR A 174 -4.34 17.33 6.15
CA THR A 174 -4.62 17.18 4.71
C THR A 174 -3.82 16.05 4.07
N TRP A 175 -3.17 15.20 4.87
CA TRP A 175 -2.28 14.14 4.39
C TRP A 175 -2.95 13.24 3.35
N TYR A 176 -4.22 12.91 3.55
CA TYR A 176 -4.94 11.94 2.70
C TYR A 176 -5.12 12.48 1.28
N THR A 177 -5.69 13.67 1.14
CA THR A 177 -5.92 14.28 -0.18
C THR A 177 -4.60 14.54 -0.89
N GLU A 178 -3.59 15.04 -0.19
CA GLU A 178 -2.29 15.30 -0.81
C GLU A 178 -1.55 14.01 -1.17
N PHE A 179 -1.74 12.93 -0.41
CA PHE A 179 -1.22 11.61 -0.76
C PHE A 179 -1.84 11.09 -2.06
N LEU A 180 -3.15 11.23 -2.23
CA LEU A 180 -3.82 10.86 -3.48
C LEU A 180 -3.35 11.70 -4.66
N GLU A 181 -3.07 13.00 -4.45
CA GLU A 181 -2.46 13.85 -5.46
C GLU A 181 -1.05 13.39 -5.84
N VAL A 182 -0.21 13.01 -4.87
CA VAL A 182 1.12 12.46 -5.17
C VAL A 182 1.00 11.15 -5.96
N LEU A 183 0.09 10.25 -5.58
CA LEU A 183 -0.15 9.02 -6.34
C LEU A 183 -0.57 9.34 -7.79
N TRP A 184 -1.43 10.34 -7.98
CA TRP A 184 -1.86 10.81 -9.29
C TRP A 184 -0.67 11.35 -10.11
N ASP A 185 0.13 12.24 -9.53
CA ASP A 185 1.28 12.87 -10.20
C ASP A 185 2.36 11.85 -10.57
N MET A 186 2.51 10.80 -9.76
CA MET A 186 3.39 9.66 -10.03
C MET A 186 2.78 8.64 -11.02
N ASN A 187 1.68 8.98 -11.68
CA ASN A 187 0.99 8.17 -12.68
C ASN A 187 0.44 6.84 -12.13
N HIS A 188 0.03 6.80 -10.86
CA HIS A 188 -0.65 5.67 -10.23
C HIS A 188 -2.18 5.84 -10.23
N CYS A 189 -2.74 6.31 -11.34
CA CYS A 189 -4.16 6.69 -11.47
C CYS A 189 -5.13 5.54 -11.16
N ASP A 190 -4.80 4.31 -11.54
CA ASP A 190 -5.63 3.13 -11.25
C ASP A 190 -5.72 2.86 -9.74
N LEU A 191 -4.63 3.09 -9.01
CA LEU A 191 -4.60 2.92 -7.57
C LEU A 191 -5.43 3.99 -6.87
N VAL A 192 -5.36 5.24 -7.36
CA VAL A 192 -6.22 6.33 -6.89
C VAL A 192 -7.69 5.99 -7.13
N LYS A 193 -8.05 5.48 -8.31
CA LYS A 193 -9.42 5.04 -8.62
C LYS A 193 -9.93 3.97 -7.67
N ASP A 194 -9.07 3.01 -7.32
CA ASP A 194 -9.43 1.90 -6.45
C ASP A 194 -9.57 2.31 -4.98
N ILE A 195 -8.76 3.29 -4.53
CA ILE A 195 -8.83 3.83 -3.16
C ILE A 195 -10.00 4.81 -3.02
N ASP A 196 -10.10 5.77 -3.94
CA ASP A 196 -11.11 6.83 -3.93
C ASP A 196 -11.54 7.18 -5.37
N SER A 197 -12.59 6.50 -5.82
CA SER A 197 -13.18 6.70 -7.15
C SER A 197 -13.74 8.11 -7.36
N LYS A 198 -14.15 8.81 -6.29
CA LYS A 198 -14.67 10.18 -6.39
C LYS A 198 -13.54 11.17 -6.61
N PHE A 199 -12.48 11.05 -5.83
CA PHE A 199 -11.26 11.83 -6.04
C PHE A 199 -10.73 11.63 -7.47
N TYR A 200 -10.66 10.38 -7.93
CA TYR A 200 -10.29 10.06 -9.31
C TYR A 200 -11.18 10.74 -10.35
N THR A 201 -12.50 10.63 -10.19
CA THR A 201 -13.47 11.21 -11.14
C THR A 201 -13.34 12.74 -11.19
N LYS A 202 -13.20 13.37 -10.02
CA LYS A 202 -12.98 14.81 -9.89
C LYS A 202 -11.68 15.24 -10.59
N LYS A 203 -10.56 14.57 -10.31
CA LYS A 203 -9.26 14.89 -10.93
C LYS A 203 -9.26 14.70 -12.45
N ARG A 204 -9.96 13.68 -12.94
CA ARG A 204 -10.12 13.45 -14.38
C ARG A 204 -10.96 14.52 -15.07
N GLN A 205 -11.97 15.09 -14.38
CA GLN A 205 -12.75 16.21 -14.90
C GLN A 205 -11.90 17.48 -14.96
N GLU A 206 -11.15 17.79 -13.89
CA GLU A 206 -10.24 18.94 -13.82
C GLU A 206 -9.22 18.93 -14.99
N SER A 207 -8.63 17.77 -15.31
CA SER A 207 -7.65 17.67 -16.41
C SER A 207 -8.25 17.77 -17.82
N SER A 208 -9.55 17.56 -17.97
CA SER A 208 -10.23 17.63 -19.27
C SER A 208 -10.57 19.08 -19.64
N GLU A 209 -10.92 19.90 -18.66
CA GLU A 209 -11.33 21.30 -18.86
C GLU A 209 -10.16 22.20 -19.32
N ASP A 210 -8.94 21.93 -18.84
CA ASP A 210 -7.73 22.67 -19.24
C ASP A 210 -7.39 22.52 -20.73
N SER A 211 -7.89 21.48 -21.41
CA SER A 211 -7.64 21.27 -22.84
C SER A 211 -8.52 22.12 -23.76
N MET A 212 -9.64 22.64 -23.28
CA MET A 212 -10.66 23.28 -24.12
C MET A 212 -10.54 24.80 -24.22
N TYR A 213 -9.66 25.41 -23.40
CA TYR A 213 -9.38 26.85 -23.38
C TYR A 213 -8.07 27.24 -24.08
N SER A 214 -7.55 26.39 -24.97
CA SER A 214 -6.59 26.82 -25.99
C SER A 214 -7.31 27.54 -27.13
N GLY A 215 -8.15 28.53 -26.77
CA GLY A 215 -8.69 29.49 -27.70
C GLY A 215 -7.52 30.23 -28.32
N GLU A 216 -7.27 29.94 -29.58
CA GLU A 216 -6.42 30.71 -30.48
C GLU A 216 -6.64 32.20 -30.17
N PRO A 217 -5.63 32.96 -29.69
CA PRO A 217 -5.79 34.39 -29.57
C PRO A 217 -6.05 34.90 -30.98
N SER A 218 -7.29 35.32 -31.25
CA SER A 218 -7.59 36.09 -32.44
C SER A 218 -6.69 37.31 -32.39
N ILE A 219 -5.62 37.26 -33.19
CA ILE A 219 -4.71 38.37 -33.43
C ILE A 219 -5.54 39.40 -34.21
N GLU A 220 -6.32 40.21 -33.49
CA GLU A 220 -6.75 41.49 -34.02
C GLU A 220 -5.50 42.37 -34.09
N HIS A 221 -4.93 42.39 -35.29
CA HIS A 221 -3.95 43.36 -35.75
C HIS A 221 -4.45 44.79 -35.43
N THR A 222 -4.09 45.29 -34.25
CA THR A 222 -4.28 46.70 -33.91
C THR A 222 -2.95 47.42 -34.15
N HIS A 223 -2.99 48.13 -35.26
CA HIS A 223 -2.00 49.03 -35.82
C HIS A 223 -1.69 50.20 -34.86
N LEU A 224 -0.40 50.38 -34.56
CA LEU A 224 0.32 51.68 -34.41
C LEU A 224 -0.06 52.64 -33.25
N VAL A 225 0.95 53.02 -32.44
CA VAL A 225 1.53 54.39 -32.31
C VAL A 225 2.14 54.66 -30.91
N SER A 226 3.41 55.12 -30.95
CA SER A 226 4.17 55.99 -30.01
C SER A 226 4.77 55.47 -28.70
N ASP A 227 6.09 55.29 -28.74
CA ASP A 227 7.11 56.06 -28.00
C ASP A 227 6.69 56.71 -26.66
N THR A 228 7.27 56.20 -25.57
CA THR A 228 7.67 57.04 -24.42
C THR A 228 8.83 56.35 -23.68
N GLU A 229 10.01 56.93 -23.84
CA GLU A 229 11.22 56.71 -23.05
C GLU A 229 10.96 56.90 -21.54
N ARG A 230 11.57 56.08 -20.68
CA ARG A 230 12.06 56.45 -19.32
C ARG A 230 12.81 55.30 -18.63
N PRO A 231 13.63 55.57 -17.59
CA PRO A 231 15.02 55.12 -17.53
C PRO A 231 15.28 54.05 -16.47
N LEU A 232 16.39 53.33 -16.66
CA LEU A 232 17.04 52.40 -15.73
C LEU A 232 17.44 53.06 -14.41
N PRO A 233 17.29 52.38 -13.26
CA PRO A 233 18.13 52.61 -12.09
C PRO A 233 19.33 51.65 -12.05
N SER A 234 20.41 52.26 -11.59
CA SER A 234 21.79 51.79 -11.48
C SER A 234 22.03 50.86 -10.29
N PHE A 235 23.00 49.96 -10.49
CA PHE A 235 23.95 49.36 -9.54
C PHE A 235 23.78 49.60 -8.02
N HIS A 236 23.85 48.50 -7.27
CA HIS A 236 24.78 48.40 -6.14
C HIS A 236 25.41 47.00 -6.08
N GLN A 237 26.74 46.96 -6.31
CA GLN A 237 27.64 45.88 -5.95
C GLN A 237 27.84 45.88 -4.42
N GLY A 238 27.55 44.76 -3.78
CA GLY A 238 27.94 44.47 -2.39
C GLY A 238 28.99 43.36 -2.38
N ALA A 239 30.19 43.72 -1.94
CA ALA A 239 31.38 42.90 -1.91
C ALA A 239 31.41 41.91 -0.72
N ALA A 240 32.11 40.81 -0.97
CA ALA A 240 33.03 40.11 -0.07
C ALA A 240 32.56 39.69 1.34
N SER A 241 32.55 38.36 1.55
CA SER A 241 33.18 37.79 2.73
C SER A 241 33.70 36.39 2.44
N SER A 242 35.03 36.32 2.42
CA SER A 242 35.86 35.13 2.37
C SER A 242 35.61 34.22 3.58
N GLY A 243 35.48 32.92 3.34
CA GLY A 243 35.48 31.88 4.35
C GLY A 243 36.26 30.69 3.84
N LEU A 244 37.58 30.69 4.09
CA LEU A 244 38.49 29.59 3.85
C LEU A 244 38.53 28.65 5.06
N LEU A 245 38.87 27.39 4.77
CA LEU A 245 39.45 26.34 5.63
C LEU A 245 38.50 25.41 6.41
N SER A 246 38.37 24.17 5.91
CA SER A 246 38.93 22.93 6.53
C SER A 246 38.44 21.72 5.71
N SER A 247 39.30 21.00 4.98
CA SER A 247 40.13 19.87 5.45
C SER A 247 39.26 18.85 6.21
N SER A 248 39.08 17.58 5.81
CA SER A 248 40.09 16.60 5.37
C SER A 248 39.37 15.30 4.94
N GLY A 249 40.01 14.47 4.10
CA GLY A 249 39.95 13.01 4.29
C GLY A 249 39.16 12.19 3.27
N TRP A 250 39.64 12.09 2.02
CA TRP A 250 39.26 11.00 1.12
C TRP A 250 40.39 9.97 1.13
N LEU A 251 40.12 8.82 1.73
CA LEU A 251 40.99 7.66 1.72
C LEU A 251 40.75 6.84 0.44
N ASN A 252 41.79 6.81 -0.41
CA ASN A 252 42.31 5.67 -1.16
C ASN A 252 41.32 4.58 -1.63
N ALA A 253 41.02 4.59 -2.93
CA ALA A 253 40.64 3.40 -3.68
C ALA A 253 41.77 3.04 -4.67
N PRO A 254 42.26 1.78 -4.71
CA PRO A 254 43.30 1.35 -5.64
C PRO A 254 42.72 0.99 -7.03
N PRO A 255 43.59 0.91 -8.06
CA PRO A 255 43.21 1.11 -9.45
C PRO A 255 42.67 -0.16 -10.14
N LEU A 256 41.80 0.09 -11.13
CA LEU A 256 41.36 -0.85 -12.14
C LEU A 256 42.56 -1.40 -12.92
N SER A 257 42.76 -2.73 -12.85
CA SER A 257 43.66 -3.44 -13.74
C SER A 257 42.92 -3.75 -15.03
N GLU A 258 43.36 -3.13 -16.11
CA GLU A 258 43.19 -3.61 -17.48
C GLU A 258 43.77 -5.03 -17.58
N ARG A 259 43.05 -5.95 -18.26
CA ARG A 259 43.68 -7.14 -18.83
C ARG A 259 42.91 -7.69 -20.04
N ASN A 260 43.45 -7.34 -21.20
CA ASN A 260 43.65 -8.10 -22.43
C ASN A 260 42.70 -9.26 -22.79
N CYS A 261 42.12 -9.11 -23.97
CA CYS A 261 41.77 -10.18 -24.90
C CYS A 261 43.03 -10.95 -25.33
N SER A 262 43.00 -12.28 -25.34
CA SER A 262 43.81 -13.13 -26.21
C SER A 262 43.20 -14.52 -26.34
N GLU A 263 43.36 -15.05 -27.54
CA GLU A 263 42.72 -16.21 -28.14
C GLU A 263 43.18 -17.57 -27.57
N GLY A 264 42.32 -18.57 -27.77
CA GLY A 264 42.65 -19.89 -28.30
C GLY A 264 43.66 -20.77 -27.55
N SER A 265 43.16 -21.79 -26.83
CA SER A 265 43.84 -23.08 -26.79
C SER A 265 42.90 -24.20 -26.35
N SER A 266 42.63 -25.12 -27.29
CA SER A 266 41.98 -26.39 -27.03
C SER A 266 42.87 -27.25 -26.13
N ARG A 267 42.37 -27.66 -24.95
CA ARG A 267 42.96 -28.75 -24.20
C ARG A 267 41.88 -29.58 -23.51
N SER A 268 41.80 -30.81 -24.00
CA SER A 268 41.03 -31.92 -23.46
C SER A 268 41.51 -32.31 -22.05
N GLU A 269 40.60 -32.96 -21.32
CA GLU A 269 40.80 -33.90 -20.20
C GLU A 269 40.33 -33.49 -18.79
N HIS A 270 39.63 -34.46 -18.18
CA HIS A 270 39.30 -34.66 -16.78
C HIS A 270 38.11 -33.89 -16.17
N PHE A 271 36.91 -34.44 -16.41
CA PHE A 271 35.76 -34.27 -15.51
C PHE A 271 36.07 -34.93 -14.16
N GLN A 272 36.48 -34.13 -13.18
CA GLN A 272 36.32 -34.49 -11.77
C GLN A 272 34.87 -34.24 -11.38
N SER A 273 34.17 -35.30 -10.98
CA SER A 273 32.84 -35.22 -10.39
C SER A 273 32.88 -34.30 -9.17
N ALA A 274 32.20 -33.16 -9.25
CA ALA A 274 32.02 -32.24 -8.14
C ALA A 274 31.27 -32.94 -6.98
N PRO A 275 31.60 -32.64 -5.70
CA PRO A 275 31.05 -33.34 -4.56
C PRO A 275 29.64 -32.81 -4.26
N GLU A 276 28.62 -33.38 -4.89
CA GLU A 276 27.20 -33.14 -4.55
C GLU A 276 26.89 -33.43 -3.06
N HIS A 277 27.80 -34.14 -2.37
CA HIS A 277 27.72 -34.45 -0.95
C HIS A 277 27.91 -33.22 -0.02
N SER A 278 28.44 -32.10 -0.52
CA SER A 278 28.70 -30.91 0.31
C SER A 278 27.46 -30.06 0.56
N LEU A 279 26.54 -29.96 -0.40
CA LEU A 279 25.36 -29.11 -0.29
C LEU A 279 24.32 -29.70 0.66
N MET A 280 24.09 -31.01 0.58
CA MET A 280 23.16 -31.71 1.46
C MET A 280 23.60 -31.62 2.93
N GLN A 281 24.91 -31.68 3.19
CA GLN A 281 25.46 -31.58 4.54
C GLN A 281 25.31 -30.15 5.11
N GLU A 282 25.47 -29.11 4.27
CA GLU A 282 25.21 -27.72 4.67
C GLU A 282 23.73 -27.51 5.00
N ILE A 283 22.81 -28.04 4.19
CA ILE A 283 21.36 -27.95 4.44
C ILE A 283 20.98 -28.62 5.77
N LEU A 284 21.52 -29.80 6.07
CA LEU A 284 21.28 -30.50 7.34
C LEU A 284 21.83 -29.72 8.55
N THR A 285 22.99 -29.10 8.41
CA THR A 285 23.56 -28.23 9.45
C THR A 285 22.69 -26.99 9.71
N GLN A 286 22.16 -26.37 8.65
CA GLN A 286 21.26 -25.22 8.80
C GLN A 286 19.93 -25.61 9.47
N LEU A 287 19.34 -26.75 9.08
CA LEU A 287 18.10 -27.25 9.68
C LEU A 287 18.24 -27.59 11.16
N THR A 288 19.35 -28.21 11.57
CA THR A 288 19.61 -28.53 12.98
C THR A 288 19.81 -27.27 13.82
N LYS A 289 20.49 -26.25 13.30
CA LYS A 289 20.63 -24.94 13.96
C LYS A 289 19.28 -24.25 14.16
N LEU A 290 18.42 -24.28 13.14
CA LEU A 290 17.09 -23.66 13.20
C LEU A 290 16.17 -24.39 14.19
N SER A 291 16.21 -25.73 14.20
CA SER A 291 15.48 -26.55 15.17
C SER A 291 15.88 -26.24 16.62
N HIS A 292 17.19 -26.13 16.89
CA HIS A 292 17.68 -25.76 18.22
C HIS A 292 17.22 -24.36 18.64
N GLN A 293 17.22 -23.39 17.71
CA GLN A 293 16.73 -22.03 17.98
C GLN A 293 15.23 -22.01 18.32
N MET A 294 14.41 -22.80 17.59
CA MET A 294 12.99 -22.93 17.89
C MET A 294 12.75 -23.58 19.27
N MET A 295 13.56 -24.56 19.66
CA MET A 295 13.47 -25.20 20.97
C MET A 295 13.73 -24.18 22.10
N LEU A 296 14.76 -23.34 21.97
CA LEU A 296 15.07 -22.29 22.94
C LEU A 296 13.94 -21.24 23.05
N GLN A 297 13.29 -20.89 21.94
CA GLN A 297 12.14 -19.99 21.95
C GLN A 297 10.93 -20.63 22.65
N THR A 298 10.72 -21.93 22.47
CA THR A 298 9.61 -22.66 23.09
C THR A 298 9.77 -22.70 24.61
N ASP A 299 10.99 -22.93 25.10
CA ASP A 299 11.29 -22.87 26.54
C ASP A 299 11.08 -21.47 27.13
N SER A 300 11.43 -20.43 26.38
CA SER A 300 11.20 -19.04 26.80
C SER A 300 9.70 -18.72 26.89
N ILE A 301 8.89 -19.20 25.95
CA ILE A 301 7.43 -19.03 25.98
C ILE A 301 6.81 -19.76 27.16
N ALA A 302 7.24 -21.00 27.44
CA ALA A 302 6.78 -21.76 28.60
C ALA A 302 7.05 -21.02 29.93
N GLN A 303 8.25 -20.44 30.08
CA GLN A 303 8.59 -19.63 31.26
C GLN A 303 7.73 -18.37 31.40
N VAL A 304 7.38 -17.70 30.29
CA VAL A 304 6.47 -16.54 30.32
C VAL A 304 5.07 -16.99 30.73
N SER A 305 4.58 -18.11 30.21
CA SER A 305 3.27 -18.69 30.55
C SER A 305 3.16 -19.00 32.05
N ASP A 306 4.19 -19.62 32.64
CA ASP A 306 4.21 -19.90 34.09
C ASP A 306 4.17 -18.63 34.94
N ARG A 307 4.86 -17.57 34.51
CA ARG A 307 4.86 -16.27 35.20
C ARG A 307 3.50 -15.59 35.13
N VAL A 308 2.80 -15.68 34.01
CA VAL A 308 1.43 -15.16 33.85
C VAL A 308 0.48 -15.90 34.80
N LEU A 309 0.55 -17.23 34.86
CA LEU A 309 -0.30 -18.04 35.73
C LEU A 309 -0.06 -17.76 37.23
N ILE A 310 1.19 -17.47 37.61
CA ILE A 310 1.52 -17.01 38.98
C ILE A 310 0.91 -15.63 39.26
N LEU A 311 0.92 -14.72 38.29
CA LEU A 311 0.33 -13.38 38.44
C LEU A 311 -1.20 -13.45 38.56
N GLU A 312 -1.87 -14.26 37.73
CA GLU A 312 -3.32 -14.48 37.82
C GLU A 312 -3.73 -14.96 39.23
N LYS A 313 -3.05 -15.99 39.75
CA LYS A 313 -3.31 -16.48 41.12
C LYS A 313 -3.10 -15.41 42.19
N LYS A 314 -2.14 -14.50 42.01
CA LYS A 314 -1.90 -13.39 42.96
C LYS A 314 -3.00 -12.34 42.89
N VAL A 315 -3.51 -12.05 41.70
CA VAL A 315 -4.64 -11.12 41.52
C VAL A 315 -5.89 -11.67 42.20
N ASP A 316 -6.19 -12.96 42.02
CA ASP A 316 -7.35 -13.60 42.66
C ASP A 316 -7.25 -13.54 44.20
N GLN A 317 -6.08 -13.79 44.78
CA GLN A 317 -5.85 -13.67 46.23
C GLN A 317 -6.00 -12.25 46.77
N ILE A 318 -5.71 -11.22 45.96
CA ILE A 318 -5.92 -9.82 46.35
C ILE A 318 -7.41 -9.50 46.32
N LEU A 319 -8.14 -9.98 45.30
CA LEU A 319 -9.58 -9.79 45.17
C LEU A 319 -10.37 -10.46 46.30
N GLU A 320 -9.94 -11.63 46.79
CA GLU A 320 -10.59 -12.28 47.95
C GLU A 320 -10.41 -11.53 49.29
N LYS A 321 -9.40 -10.65 49.39
CA LYS A 321 -9.10 -9.90 50.61
C LYS A 321 -9.75 -8.51 50.66
N LEU A 322 -10.36 -8.08 49.56
CA LEU A 322 -11.12 -6.83 49.44
C LEU A 322 -12.59 -7.10 49.72
#